data_AF-A0A6M5CFC9-F1
#
_entry.id   AF-A0A6M5CFC9-F1
#
_cell.length_a   1.000
_cell.length_b   1.000
_cell.length_c   1.000
_cell.angle_alpha   90.00
_cell.angle_beta   90.00
_cell.angle_gamma   90.00
#
_symmetry.space_group_name_H-M   'P 1'
#
loop_
_entity.id
_entity.type
_entity.pdbx_description
1 polymer ?
#
loop_
_entity_poly.entity_id
_entity_poly.type
_entity_poly.pdbx_seq_one_letter_code
_entity_poly.pdbx_strand_id
1 'polypeptide(L)'
;MKSYAIVLIMVVMITKTESQNVQMLLQNRQLVEREISCVLNRGPCDIIGNVIKSTLPEALNNNCRNCTPQQAQASQQIIAFMRAYYPRESQEILQLYGRRGK
;
A
#
# COMPACT_ATOMS: atom_id res chain seq x y z
N MET A 1 0.75 -18.91 -12.51
CA MET A 1 1.85 -17.93 -12.31
C MET A 1 1.74 -16.67 -13.19
N LYS A 2 1.08 -16.71 -14.36
CA LYS A 2 0.86 -15.51 -15.21
C LYS A 2 -0.34 -14.63 -14.79
N SER A 3 -1.20 -15.12 -13.90
CA SER A 3 -2.42 -14.41 -13.45
C SER A 3 -2.15 -13.28 -12.44
N TYR A 4 -1.07 -13.33 -11.66
CA TYR A 4 -0.75 -12.29 -10.67
C TYR A 4 -0.19 -11.02 -11.30
N ALA A 5 0.54 -11.15 -12.42
CA ALA A 5 0.97 -10.00 -13.23
C ALA A 5 -0.24 -9.26 -13.81
N ILE A 6 -1.31 -9.96 -14.19
CA ILE A 6 -2.54 -9.35 -14.72
C ILE A 6 -3.33 -8.64 -13.60
N VAL A 7 -3.35 -9.19 -12.39
CA VAL A 7 -3.95 -8.53 -11.22
C VAL A 7 -3.15 -7.30 -10.81
N LEU A 8 -1.82 -7.37 -10.78
CA LEU A 8 -0.96 -6.20 -10.57
C LEU A 8 -1.10 -5.17 -11.70
N ILE A 9 -1.23 -5.59 -12.96
CA ILE A 9 -1.50 -4.69 -14.10
C ILE A 9 -2.88 -4.04 -13.94
N MET A 10 -3.90 -4.70 -13.41
CA MET A 10 -5.20 -4.07 -13.14
C MET A 10 -5.18 -3.12 -11.93
N VAL A 11 -4.44 -3.45 -10.87
CA VAL A 11 -4.19 -2.54 -9.74
C VAL A 11 -3.42 -1.31 -10.24
N VAL A 12 -2.46 -1.52 -11.14
CA VAL A 12 -1.66 -0.48 -11.77
C VAL A 12 -2.47 0.37 -12.77
N MET A 13 -3.40 -0.22 -13.53
CA MET A 13 -4.25 0.50 -14.49
C MET A 13 -5.27 1.41 -13.80
N ILE A 14 -5.69 1.09 -12.57
CA ILE A 14 -6.51 1.98 -11.73
C ILE A 14 -5.61 2.98 -10.98
N THR A 15 -4.36 2.61 -10.65
CA THR A 15 -3.30 3.57 -10.27
C THR A 15 -2.67 4.20 -11.52
N LYS A 16 -3.48 4.94 -12.28
CA LYS A 16 -2.97 5.96 -13.22
C LYS A 16 -2.30 7.07 -12.41
N THR A 17 -1.22 6.73 -11.71
CA THR A 17 -0.48 7.59 -10.83
C THR A 17 1.00 7.33 -11.05
N GLU A 18 1.54 8.01 -12.06
CA GLU A 18 2.89 8.57 -11.97
C GLU A 18 3.09 9.13 -10.54
N SER A 19 4.29 9.14 -10.00
CA SER A 19 4.60 9.61 -8.63
C SER A 19 3.92 10.94 -8.23
N GLN A 20 3.58 11.78 -9.20
CA GLN A 20 2.75 12.99 -9.04
C GLN A 20 1.36 12.75 -8.43
N ASN A 21 0.66 11.69 -8.79
CA ASN A 21 -0.71 11.48 -8.33
C ASN A 21 -0.77 10.73 -6.99
N VAL A 22 0.30 10.02 -6.59
CA VAL A 22 0.40 9.43 -5.24
C VAL A 22 0.36 10.54 -4.19
N GLN A 23 1.08 11.64 -4.40
CA GLN A 23 1.04 12.80 -3.50
C GLN A 23 -0.37 13.40 -3.38
N MET A 24 -1.10 13.51 -4.49
CA MET A 24 -2.47 14.01 -4.50
C MET A 24 -3.42 13.11 -3.70
N LEU A 25 -3.26 11.78 -3.79
CA LEU A 25 -4.04 10.84 -2.98
C LEU A 25 -3.71 10.95 -1.49
N LEU A 26 -2.43 11.09 -1.14
CA LEU A 26 -1.97 11.25 0.24
C LEU A 26 -2.45 12.57 0.89
N GLN A 27 -2.74 13.60 0.09
CA GLN A 27 -3.36 14.84 0.57
C GLN A 27 -4.83 14.66 0.96
N ASN A 28 -5.52 13.64 0.44
CA ASN A 28 -6.89 13.33 0.84
C ASN A 28 -6.90 12.54 2.16
N ARG A 29 -6.89 13.27 3.28
CA ARG A 29 -6.89 12.70 4.62
C ARG A 29 -8.03 11.70 4.87
N GLN A 30 -9.24 11.99 4.40
CA GLN A 30 -10.38 11.11 4.61
C GLN A 30 -10.21 9.77 3.88
N LEU A 31 -9.68 9.81 2.66
CA LEU A 31 -9.34 8.59 1.91
C LEU A 31 -8.27 7.80 2.65
N VAL A 32 -7.19 8.46 3.06
CA VAL A 32 -6.08 7.81 3.80
C VAL A 32 -6.57 7.14 5.08
N GLU A 33 -7.33 7.85 5.92
CA GLU A 33 -7.84 7.31 7.19
C GLU A 33 -8.79 6.13 6.96
N ARG A 34 -9.63 6.18 5.92
CA ARG A 34 -10.50 5.07 5.53
C ARG A 34 -9.70 3.84 5.10
N GLU A 35 -8.70 4.01 4.24
CA GLU A 35 -7.86 2.89 3.79
C GLU A 35 -7.04 2.30 4.94
N ILE A 36 -6.50 3.12 5.84
CA ILE A 36 -5.83 2.68 7.06
C ILE A 36 -6.79 1.86 7.93
N SER A 37 -8.02 2.33 8.13
CA SER A 37 -9.04 1.63 8.91
C SER A 37 -9.36 0.25 8.31
N CYS A 38 -9.53 0.17 7.00
CA CYS A 38 -9.70 -1.11 6.29
C CYS A 38 -8.52 -2.06 6.51
N VAL A 39 -7.30 -1.56 6.29
CA VAL A 39 -6.06 -2.34 6.41
C VAL A 39 -5.88 -2.86 7.83
N LEU A 40 -6.28 -2.10 8.85
CA LEU A 40 -6.21 -2.49 10.26
C LEU A 40 -7.42 -3.30 10.75
N ASN A 41 -8.36 -3.68 9.87
CA ASN A 41 -9.61 -4.36 10.22
C ASN A 41 -10.51 -3.55 11.18
N ARG A 42 -10.45 -2.21 11.13
CA ARG A 42 -11.23 -1.30 11.98
C ARG A 42 -12.45 -0.71 11.28
N GLY A 43 -12.59 -0.97 9.98
CA GLY A 43 -13.67 -0.44 9.17
C GLY A 43 -13.87 -1.23 7.87
N PRO A 44 -14.90 -0.88 7.09
CA PRO A 44 -15.18 -1.52 5.83
C PRO A 44 -14.05 -1.24 4.81
N CYS A 45 -13.82 -2.22 3.95
CA CYS A 45 -12.88 -2.11 2.83
C CYS A 45 -13.64 -1.87 1.53
N ASP A 46 -13.21 -0.90 0.73
CA ASP A 46 -13.62 -0.79 -0.66
C ASP A 46 -12.72 -1.66 -1.56
N ILE A 47 -12.90 -1.58 -2.88
CA ILE A 47 -12.12 -2.36 -3.84
C ILE A 47 -10.61 -2.05 -3.69
N ILE A 48 -10.25 -0.79 -3.43
CA ILE A 48 -8.86 -0.34 -3.29
C ILE A 48 -8.28 -0.88 -1.98
N GLY A 49 -8.98 -0.72 -0.87
CA GLY A 49 -8.54 -1.21 0.43
C GLY A 49 -8.31 -2.71 0.45
N ASN A 50 -9.18 -3.49 -0.20
CA ASN A 50 -9.02 -4.95 -0.33
C ASN A 50 -7.77 -5.32 -1.14
N VAL A 51 -7.50 -4.59 -2.22
CA VAL A 51 -6.28 -4.74 -3.01
C VAL A 51 -5.04 -4.44 -2.15
N ILE A 52 -5.00 -3.30 -1.45
CA ILE A 52 -3.88 -2.91 -0.59
C ILE A 52 -3.63 -4.01 0.45
N LYS A 53 -4.68 -4.42 1.14
CA LYS A 53 -4.62 -5.46 2.17
C LYS A 53 -4.05 -6.79 1.66
N SER A 54 -4.47 -7.22 0.48
CA SER A 54 -4.00 -8.48 -0.12
C SER A 54 -2.53 -8.43 -0.56
N THR A 55 -2.02 -7.23 -0.86
CA THR A 55 -0.66 -7.02 -1.40
C THR A 55 0.36 -6.66 -0.32
N LEU A 56 -0.06 -6.11 0.82
CA LEU A 56 0.82 -5.74 1.94
C LEU A 56 1.79 -6.84 2.39
N PRO A 57 1.36 -8.12 2.55
CA PRO A 57 2.30 -9.19 2.91
C PRO A 57 3.43 -9.34 1.90
N GLU A 58 3.17 -9.24 0.60
CA GLU A 58 4.22 -9.34 -0.40
C GLU A 58 5.10 -8.09 -0.39
N ALA A 59 4.48 -6.90 -0.38
CA ALA A 59 5.18 -5.62 -0.43
C ALA A 59 6.16 -5.43 0.73
N LEU A 60 5.75 -5.80 1.96
CA LEU A 60 6.59 -5.67 3.16
C LEU A 60 7.71 -6.72 3.23
N ASN A 61 7.49 -7.91 2.66
CA ASN A 61 8.40 -9.04 2.84
C ASN A 61 9.35 -9.24 1.67
N ASN A 62 9.06 -8.67 0.50
CA ASN A 62 9.85 -8.86 -0.71
C ASN A 62 10.73 -7.65 -1.06
N ASN A 63 10.80 -6.62 -0.21
CA ASN A 63 11.65 -5.43 -0.40
C ASN A 63 11.61 -4.85 -1.84
N CYS A 64 10.44 -4.86 -2.47
CA CYS A 64 10.27 -4.41 -3.87
C CYS A 64 11.16 -5.10 -4.92
N ARG A 65 11.60 -6.35 -4.70
CA ARG A 65 12.51 -7.08 -5.63
C ARG A 65 12.05 -7.13 -7.09
N ASN A 66 10.74 -7.01 -7.35
CA ASN A 66 10.15 -7.03 -8.69
C ASN A 66 9.49 -5.70 -9.10
N CYS A 67 9.73 -4.61 -8.36
CA CYS A 67 9.13 -3.32 -8.65
C CYS A 67 9.83 -2.59 -9.79
N THR A 68 9.08 -1.82 -10.57
CA THR A 68 9.65 -0.79 -11.44
C THR A 68 10.22 0.37 -10.61
N PRO A 69 11.13 1.19 -11.15
CA PRO A 69 11.65 2.37 -10.45
C PRO A 69 10.55 3.32 -9.95
N GLN A 70 9.47 3.49 -10.74
CA GLN A 70 8.32 4.32 -10.38
C GLN A 70 7.54 3.73 -9.20
N GLN A 71 7.31 2.41 -9.20
CA GLN A 71 6.65 1.71 -8.09
C GLN A 71 7.49 1.77 -6.80
N ALA A 72 8.81 1.64 -6.92
CA ALA A 72 9.71 1.78 -5.78
C ALA A 72 9.67 3.21 -5.20
N GLN A 73 9.68 4.24 -6.05
CA GLN A 73 9.58 5.64 -5.62
C GLN A 73 8.23 5.93 -4.93
N ALA A 74 7.11 5.49 -5.52
CA ALA A 74 5.78 5.61 -4.92
C ALA A 74 5.72 4.90 -3.56
N SER A 75 6.28 3.69 -3.47
CA SER A 75 6.34 2.93 -2.21
C SER A 75 7.13 3.67 -1.14
N GLN A 76 8.29 4.24 -1.48
CA GLN A 76 9.10 5.05 -0.56
C GLN A 76 8.34 6.29 -0.07
N GLN A 77 7.61 6.97 -0.94
CA GLN A 77 6.78 8.12 -0.58
C GLN A 77 5.67 7.74 0.42
N ILE A 78 4.96 6.64 0.16
CA ILE A 78 3.90 6.14 1.04
C ILE A 78 4.48 5.75 2.41
N ILE A 79 5.62 5.03 2.43
CA ILE A 79 6.29 4.64 3.67
C ILE A 79 6.72 5.88 4.48
N ALA A 80 7.34 6.86 3.82
CA ALA A 80 7.77 8.10 4.47
C ALA A 80 6.57 8.88 5.03
N PHE A 81 5.50 9.00 4.27
CA PHE A 81 4.26 9.64 4.70
C PHE A 81 3.64 8.92 5.91
N MET A 82 3.51 7.60 5.86
CA MET A 82 2.96 6.82 6.97
C MET A 82 3.79 6.98 8.25
N ARG A 83 5.12 6.96 8.15
CA ARG A 83 6.00 7.16 9.31
C ARG A 83 5.91 8.58 9.89
N ALA A 84 5.70 9.59 9.04
CA ALA A 84 5.64 10.98 9.47
C ALA A 84 4.28 11.34 10.10
N TYR A 85 3.17 10.88 9.50
CA TYR A 85 1.82 11.33 9.87
C TYR A 85 0.99 10.28 10.62
N TYR A 86 1.28 8.99 10.43
CA TYR A 86 0.54 7.86 11.02
C TYR A 86 1.49 6.82 11.65
N PRO A 87 2.42 7.22 12.55
CA PRO A 87 3.47 6.34 13.04
C PRO A 87 2.93 5.14 13.84
N ARG A 88 1.81 5.32 14.57
CA ARG A 88 1.19 4.25 15.35
C ARG A 88 0.58 3.20 14.43
N GLU A 89 -0.21 3.65 13.47
CA GLU A 89 -0.88 2.81 12.49
C GLU A 89 0.16 2.11 11.60
N SER A 90 1.23 2.81 11.20
CA SER A 90 2.35 2.20 10.48
C SER A 90 2.96 1.03 11.26
N GLN A 91 3.17 1.18 12.57
CA GLN A 91 3.69 0.11 13.42
C GLN A 91 2.71 -1.06 13.54
N GLU A 92 1.42 -0.79 13.71
CA GLU A 92 0.38 -1.82 13.77
C GLU A 92 0.27 -2.61 12.45
N ILE A 93 0.33 -1.91 11.31
CA ILE A 93 0.35 -2.54 9.97
C ILE A 93 1.57 -3.44 9.83
N LEU A 94 2.75 -3.00 10.27
CA LEU A 94 3.96 -3.81 10.26
C LEU A 94 3.84 -5.05 11.16
N GLN A 95 3.18 -4.93 12.32
CA GLN A 95 2.93 -6.08 13.19
C GLN A 95 1.92 -7.07 12.59
N LEU A 96 0.94 -6.56 11.84
CA LEU A 96 -0.12 -7.37 11.25
C LEU A 96 0.31 -8.10 9.97
N TYR A 97 1.10 -7.44 9.11
CA TYR A 97 1.46 -7.93 7.78
C TYR A 97 2.97 -8.21 7.58
N GLY A 98 3.83 -7.69 8.44
CA GLY A 98 5.26 -7.97 8.39
C GLY A 98 5.56 -9.42 8.76
N ARG A 99 6.54 -10.06 8.09
CA ARG A 99 7.04 -11.37 8.47
C ARG A 99 7.46 -11.36 9.93
N ARG A 100 6.75 -12.14 10.75
CA ARG A 100 7.36 -12.78 11.92
C ARG A 100 8.49 -13.64 11.34
N GLY A 101 9.74 -13.22 11.58
CA GLY A 101 10.91 -13.89 11.03
C GLY A 101 10.86 -15.41 11.27
N LYS A 102 10.92 -16.15 10.17
CA LYS A 102 11.57 -17.46 10.08
C LYS A 102 12.40 -17.46 8.82
#